data_AF-A0A921AHH9-F1
#
_entry.id   AF-A0A921AHH9-F1
#
_cell.length_a   1.000
_cell.length_b   1.000
_cell.length_c   1.000
_cell.angle_alpha   90.00
_cell.angle_beta   90.00
_cell.angle_gamma   90.00
#
_symmetry.space_group_name_H-M   'P 1'
#
loop_
_entity.id
_entity.type
_entity.pdbx_description
1 polymer ?
#
loop_
_entity_poly.entity_id
_entity_poly.type
_entity_poly.pdbx_seq_one_letter_code
_entity_poly.pdbx_strand_id
1 'polypeptide(L)'
;MNTSFTSRFFISIVTGIILSVNSYTAQIAISQNFIPNAICTVPANIPSKLQEIFNEATKNIPCELLQSLERVEIFENEAKNMPRAMANARILKVRKDAISDPEIVSVIIHELGHVIDLGGLTGTDFQNISDFHDGALEFYEDDLSLLFYKISWTPRSVKADSQTLDFVSGYAKYDMFEDFAESFVLYINHGKYFKALALENKKLRNKYVFFKYYVFKGKEFNTGSIPENLFVRNWDITRL
;
A
#
# COMPACT_ATOMS: atom_id res chain seq x y z
N MET A 1 25.92 -69.90 22.40
CA MET A 1 26.40 -69.98 21.01
C MET A 1 25.37 -69.36 20.09
N ASN A 2 25.83 -68.38 19.27
CA ASN A 2 25.24 -67.81 18.04
C ASN A 2 23.88 -67.08 18.11
N THR A 3 23.84 -65.73 18.16
CA THR A 3 23.97 -64.67 17.09
C THR A 3 22.72 -64.56 16.20
N SER A 4 21.83 -63.58 16.38
CA SER A 4 21.85 -62.16 15.94
C SER A 4 21.80 -61.94 14.42
N PHE A 5 20.71 -61.34 13.93
CA PHE A 5 20.57 -60.69 12.63
C PHE A 5 19.93 -59.31 12.86
N THR A 6 20.66 -58.23 12.58
CA THR A 6 20.09 -56.88 12.39
C THR A 6 20.81 -56.23 11.21
N SER A 7 20.05 -55.80 10.21
CA SER A 7 20.56 -55.16 9.00
C SER A 7 20.89 -53.69 9.26
N ARG A 8 22.06 -53.23 8.82
CA ARG A 8 22.40 -51.80 8.74
C ARG A 8 22.29 -51.35 7.28
N PHE A 9 21.54 -50.28 7.04
CA PHE A 9 21.52 -49.53 5.79
C PHE A 9 22.76 -48.64 5.70
N PHE A 10 23.42 -48.65 4.53
CA PHE A 10 24.53 -47.75 4.19
C PHE A 10 23.99 -46.41 3.66
N ILE A 11 24.54 -45.32 4.19
CA ILE A 11 24.40 -43.95 3.71
C ILE A 11 25.41 -43.75 2.57
N SER A 12 24.97 -43.27 1.41
CA SER A 12 25.86 -42.74 0.37
C SER A 12 25.60 -41.25 0.20
N ILE A 13 26.60 -40.46 0.56
CA ILE A 13 26.65 -38.99 0.44
C ILE A 13 27.03 -38.66 -1.01
N VAL A 14 26.23 -37.84 -1.68
CA VAL A 14 26.67 -37.11 -2.88
C VAL A 14 26.62 -35.63 -2.57
N THR A 15 27.81 -35.09 -2.35
CA THR A 15 28.15 -33.67 -2.27
C THR A 15 27.94 -32.97 -3.63
N GLY A 16 27.25 -31.83 -3.61
CA GLY A 16 27.19 -30.88 -4.72
C GLY A 16 26.94 -29.48 -4.17
N ILE A 17 28.02 -28.77 -3.83
CA ILE A 17 28.04 -27.33 -3.53
C ILE A 17 28.46 -26.59 -4.80
N ILE A 18 27.61 -25.74 -5.37
CA ILE A 18 28.03 -24.56 -6.17
C ILE A 18 27.04 -23.40 -5.94
N LEU A 19 27.52 -22.41 -5.17
CA LEU A 19 27.46 -20.94 -5.33
C LEU A 19 26.12 -20.20 -5.59
N SER A 20 25.69 -19.51 -4.52
CA SER A 20 25.29 -18.10 -4.43
C SER A 20 24.51 -17.44 -5.57
N VAL A 21 23.21 -17.22 -5.31
CA VAL A 21 22.51 -15.98 -5.65
C VAL A 21 21.69 -15.57 -4.43
N ASN A 22 22.04 -14.44 -3.82
CA ASN A 22 21.25 -13.82 -2.75
C ASN A 22 19.95 -13.29 -3.34
N SER A 23 18.97 -14.17 -3.52
CA SER A 23 17.57 -13.79 -3.68
C SER A 23 16.94 -13.83 -2.30
N TYR A 24 16.63 -12.64 -1.75
CA TYR A 24 15.74 -12.52 -0.60
C TYR A 24 14.37 -13.07 -0.99
N THR A 25 14.16 -14.37 -0.81
CA THR A 25 12.82 -14.97 -0.86
C THR A 25 12.13 -14.62 0.44
N ALA A 26 11.24 -13.63 0.40
CA ALA A 26 10.26 -13.42 1.46
C ALA A 26 9.36 -14.67 1.50
N GLN A 27 9.69 -15.60 2.39
CA GLN A 27 8.90 -16.78 2.64
C GLN A 27 7.87 -16.43 3.72
N ILE A 28 6.78 -15.78 3.32
CA ILE A 28 5.64 -15.54 4.21
C ILE A 28 4.60 -16.63 3.92
N ALA A 29 4.44 -17.55 4.86
CA ALA A 29 3.32 -18.47 4.88
C ALA A 29 2.06 -17.71 5.34
N ILE A 30 1.36 -17.06 4.40
CA ILE A 30 0.03 -16.49 4.68
C ILE A 30 -1.00 -17.60 4.52
N SER A 31 -1.23 -18.35 5.59
CA SER A 31 -2.40 -19.22 5.73
C SER A 31 -3.53 -18.42 6.38
N GLN A 32 -4.30 -17.68 5.58
CA GLN A 32 -5.64 -17.27 6.00
C GLN A 32 -6.62 -17.54 4.86
N ASN A 33 -7.62 -18.37 5.16
CA ASN A 33 -8.71 -18.70 4.27
C ASN A 33 -9.48 -17.43 3.91
N PHE A 34 -9.22 -16.92 2.71
CA PHE A 34 -9.97 -15.82 2.12
C PHE A 34 -11.42 -16.29 1.89
N ILE A 35 -12.37 -15.72 2.64
CA ILE A 35 -13.81 -15.90 2.38
C ILE A 35 -14.17 -14.84 1.33
N PRO A 36 -14.46 -15.21 0.07
CA PRO A 36 -14.55 -14.24 -1.03
C PRO A 36 -15.74 -13.28 -0.99
N ASN A 37 -16.61 -13.35 0.03
CA ASN A 37 -17.93 -12.71 0.01
C ASN A 37 -18.36 -12.12 1.36
N ALA A 38 -17.44 -11.79 2.27
CA ALA A 38 -17.82 -10.96 3.41
C ALA A 38 -18.22 -9.58 2.87
N ILE A 39 -19.50 -9.22 2.99
CA ILE A 39 -19.98 -7.87 2.70
C ILE A 39 -19.15 -6.93 3.57
N CYS A 40 -18.50 -5.97 2.91
CA CYS A 40 -17.68 -4.99 3.59
C CYS A 40 -18.57 -4.06 4.42
N THR A 41 -18.75 -4.37 5.71
CA THR A 41 -19.24 -3.39 6.66
C THR A 41 -18.05 -2.57 7.13
N VAL A 42 -17.73 -1.54 6.36
CA VAL A 42 -16.88 -0.46 6.85
C VAL A 42 -17.59 0.14 8.07
N PRO A 43 -16.95 0.26 9.25
CA PRO A 43 -17.61 0.73 10.45
C PRO A 43 -18.03 2.21 10.36
N ALA A 44 -17.52 2.91 9.35
CA ALA A 44 -17.78 4.30 9.11
C ALA A 44 -19.25 4.61 8.82
N ASN A 45 -19.75 5.69 9.43
CA ASN A 45 -20.97 6.33 8.96
C ASN A 45 -20.69 7.04 7.63
N ILE A 46 -21.32 6.58 6.55
CA ILE A 46 -21.15 7.14 5.20
C ILE A 46 -22.39 7.97 4.85
N PRO A 47 -22.23 9.27 4.51
CA PRO A 47 -23.33 10.10 4.03
C PRO A 47 -23.97 9.50 2.78
N SER A 48 -25.30 9.47 2.70
CA SER A 48 -26.03 8.86 1.58
C SER A 48 -25.60 9.38 0.20
N LYS A 49 -25.25 10.66 0.11
CA LYS A 49 -24.76 11.30 -1.12
C LYS A 49 -23.40 10.75 -1.60
N LEU A 50 -22.62 10.15 -0.72
CA LEU A 50 -21.31 9.54 -1.04
C LEU A 50 -21.38 8.03 -1.17
N GLN A 51 -22.51 7.38 -0.85
CA GLN A 51 -22.57 5.92 -0.72
C GLN A 51 -22.11 5.20 -1.98
N GLU A 52 -22.60 5.59 -3.16
CA GLU A 52 -22.23 4.95 -4.43
C GLU A 52 -20.75 5.16 -4.78
N ILE A 53 -20.25 6.39 -4.61
CA ILE A 53 -18.86 6.74 -4.88
C ILE A 53 -17.93 5.97 -3.93
N PHE A 54 -18.28 5.91 -2.66
CA PHE A 54 -17.50 5.21 -1.64
C PHE A 54 -17.50 3.70 -1.88
N ASN A 55 -18.64 3.11 -2.23
CA ASN A 55 -18.72 1.70 -2.60
C ASN A 55 -17.83 1.40 -3.82
N GLU A 56 -17.85 2.27 -4.82
CA GLU A 56 -17.00 2.14 -6.01
C GLU A 56 -15.50 2.25 -5.66
N ALA A 57 -15.13 3.21 -4.81
CA ALA A 57 -13.75 3.39 -4.35
C ALA A 57 -13.23 2.20 -3.52
N THR A 58 -14.10 1.59 -2.71
CA THR A 58 -13.71 0.51 -1.78
C THR A 58 -13.89 -0.90 -2.32
N LYS A 59 -14.55 -1.10 -3.46
CA LYS A 59 -14.86 -2.44 -4.00
C LYS A 59 -13.67 -3.38 -4.15
N ASN A 60 -12.47 -2.82 -4.29
CA ASN A 60 -11.23 -3.56 -4.50
C ASN A 60 -10.31 -3.59 -3.28
N ILE A 61 -10.64 -2.88 -2.21
CA ILE A 61 -9.84 -2.73 -1.00
C ILE A 61 -10.28 -3.78 0.03
N PRO A 62 -9.36 -4.60 0.57
CA PRO A 62 -9.67 -5.52 1.66
C PRO A 62 -10.25 -4.79 2.88
N CYS A 63 -11.38 -5.27 3.40
CA CYS A 63 -12.12 -4.58 4.45
C CYS A 63 -11.35 -4.44 5.77
N GLU A 64 -10.46 -5.39 6.07
CA GLU A 64 -9.59 -5.35 7.22
C GLU A 64 -8.72 -4.08 7.26
N LEU A 65 -8.36 -3.53 6.10
CA LEU A 65 -7.55 -2.31 6.00
C LEU A 65 -8.36 -1.04 6.28
N LEU A 66 -9.69 -1.11 6.22
CA LEU A 66 -10.60 0.02 6.43
C LEU A 66 -11.20 0.03 7.84
N GLN A 67 -10.78 -0.86 8.74
CA GLN A 67 -11.33 -0.96 10.09
C GLN A 67 -11.06 0.27 10.96
N SER A 68 -9.99 1.01 10.66
CA SER A 68 -9.68 2.25 11.37
C SER A 68 -10.59 3.42 10.98
N LEU A 69 -11.27 3.36 9.82
CA LEU A 69 -12.13 4.43 9.34
C LEU A 69 -13.44 4.48 10.14
N GLU A 70 -13.60 5.51 10.95
CA GLU A 70 -14.77 5.69 11.81
C GLU A 70 -15.85 6.57 11.20
N ARG A 71 -15.47 7.55 10.36
CA ARG A 71 -16.41 8.54 9.83
C ARG A 71 -16.02 9.00 8.43
N VAL A 72 -17.03 9.15 7.59
CA VAL A 72 -16.93 9.90 6.34
C VAL A 72 -17.80 11.15 6.48
N GLU A 73 -17.23 12.32 6.20
CA GLU A 73 -17.92 13.59 6.37
C GLU A 73 -17.94 14.37 5.06
N ILE A 74 -19.03 15.10 4.81
CA ILE A 74 -19.08 16.12 3.76
C ILE A 74 -18.87 17.46 4.45
N PHE A 75 -17.89 18.23 4.00
CA PHE A 75 -17.68 19.59 4.49
C PHE A 75 -18.03 20.62 3.41
N GLU A 76 -18.52 21.76 3.89
CA GLU A 76 -18.78 22.94 3.06
C GLU A 76 -17.50 23.75 2.90
N ASN A 77 -17.42 24.45 1.78
CA ASN A 77 -16.23 25.19 1.38
C ASN A 77 -15.98 26.41 2.29
N GLU A 78 -14.98 26.35 3.17
CA GLU A 78 -14.59 27.51 4.00
C GLU A 78 -13.54 28.41 3.30
N ALA A 79 -12.81 27.92 2.28
CA ALA A 79 -11.85 28.72 1.50
C ALA A 79 -11.47 28.09 0.14
N LYS A 80 -11.17 28.93 -0.86
CA LYS A 80 -10.80 28.55 -2.25
C LYS A 80 -9.58 27.61 -2.41
N ASN A 81 -8.78 27.41 -1.37
CA ASN A 81 -7.52 26.65 -1.43
C ASN A 81 -7.58 25.30 -0.71
N MET A 82 -8.75 24.85 -0.24
CA MET A 82 -8.85 23.53 0.37
C MET A 82 -8.74 22.41 -0.66
N PRO A 83 -8.21 21.24 -0.27
CA PRO A 83 -8.16 20.06 -1.13
C PRO A 83 -9.57 19.49 -1.37
N ARG A 84 -9.70 18.63 -2.39
CA ARG A 84 -10.98 18.00 -2.79
C ARG A 84 -11.50 17.04 -1.73
N ALA A 85 -10.58 16.36 -1.07
CA ALA A 85 -10.81 15.58 0.12
C ALA A 85 -9.58 15.70 1.03
N MET A 86 -9.69 15.18 2.25
CA MET A 86 -8.58 15.04 3.18
C MET A 86 -8.90 13.89 4.13
N ALA A 87 -7.88 13.14 4.55
CA ALA A 87 -8.05 12.09 5.53
C ALA A 87 -6.96 12.09 6.61
N ASN A 88 -7.29 11.43 7.71
CA ASN A 88 -6.34 10.92 8.68
C ASN A 88 -6.65 9.44 8.93
N ALA A 89 -6.02 8.83 9.94
CA ALA A 89 -6.23 7.42 10.29
C ALA A 89 -7.71 6.99 10.51
N ARG A 90 -8.61 7.92 10.83
CA ARG A 90 -9.99 7.62 11.28
C ARG A 90 -11.10 8.35 10.52
N ILE A 91 -10.79 9.47 9.87
CA ILE A 91 -11.81 10.34 9.27
C ILE A 91 -11.40 10.65 7.84
N LEU A 92 -12.35 10.47 6.91
CA LEU A 92 -12.26 10.95 5.54
C LEU A 92 -13.26 12.09 5.36
N LYS A 93 -12.80 13.24 4.89
CA LYS A 93 -13.64 14.41 4.62
C LYS A 93 -13.65 14.70 3.12
N VAL A 94 -14.82 14.81 2.52
CA VAL A 94 -15.00 15.16 1.10
C VAL A 94 -15.64 16.53 0.98
N ARG A 95 -15.07 17.39 0.13
CA ARG A 95 -15.65 18.70 -0.13
C ARG A 95 -16.92 18.55 -0.97
N LYS A 96 -17.99 19.25 -0.60
CA LYS A 96 -19.31 19.06 -1.22
C LYS A 96 -19.36 19.25 -2.75
N ASP A 97 -18.63 20.22 -3.28
CA ASP A 97 -18.51 20.51 -4.71
C ASP A 97 -17.64 19.49 -5.47
N ALA A 98 -16.69 18.85 -4.79
CA ALA A 98 -15.85 17.80 -5.36
C ALA A 98 -16.61 16.49 -5.61
N ILE A 99 -17.80 16.30 -5.03
CA ILE A 99 -18.60 15.07 -5.19
C ILE A 99 -18.97 14.82 -6.67
N SER A 100 -19.11 15.88 -7.46
CA SER A 100 -19.39 15.78 -8.91
C SER A 100 -18.13 15.77 -9.78
N ASP A 101 -16.94 15.82 -9.20
CA ASP A 101 -15.68 15.72 -9.94
C ASP A 101 -15.55 14.31 -10.55
N PRO A 102 -15.31 14.16 -11.87
CA PRO A 102 -15.08 12.86 -12.49
C PRO A 102 -13.95 12.05 -11.85
N GLU A 103 -12.98 12.73 -11.23
CA GLU A 103 -11.82 12.13 -10.56
C GLU A 103 -12.11 11.72 -9.10
N ILE A 104 -13.31 11.99 -8.58
CA ILE A 104 -13.62 11.85 -7.14
C ILE A 104 -13.39 10.44 -6.61
N VAL A 105 -13.62 9.40 -7.42
CA VAL A 105 -13.33 8.01 -7.01
C VAL A 105 -11.83 7.83 -6.77
N SER A 106 -10.98 8.31 -7.66
CA SER A 106 -9.52 8.25 -7.50
C SER A 106 -9.05 9.10 -6.32
N VAL A 107 -9.65 10.27 -6.09
CA VAL A 107 -9.38 11.11 -4.92
C VAL A 107 -9.75 10.38 -3.63
N ILE A 108 -10.92 9.72 -3.55
CA ILE A 108 -11.28 8.94 -2.36
C ILE A 108 -10.32 7.77 -2.17
N ILE A 109 -9.89 7.09 -3.24
CA ILE A 109 -8.88 6.02 -3.12
C ILE A 109 -7.55 6.56 -2.59
N HIS A 110 -7.15 7.77 -2.99
CA HIS A 110 -5.96 8.45 -2.46
C HIS A 110 -6.10 8.66 -0.95
N GLU A 111 -7.20 9.27 -0.51
CA GLU A 111 -7.45 9.51 0.91
C GLU A 111 -7.55 8.22 1.73
N LEU A 112 -8.15 7.17 1.16
CA LEU A 112 -8.16 5.85 1.78
C LEU A 112 -6.75 5.26 1.88
N GLY A 113 -5.84 5.61 0.97
CA GLY A 113 -4.41 5.34 1.10
C GLY A 113 -3.87 5.87 2.43
N HIS A 114 -4.16 7.12 2.79
CA HIS A 114 -3.77 7.68 4.09
C HIS A 114 -4.46 6.98 5.27
N VAL A 115 -5.75 6.67 5.18
CA VAL A 115 -6.47 5.94 6.25
C VAL A 115 -5.79 4.60 6.54
N ILE A 116 -5.43 3.87 5.48
CA ILE A 116 -4.79 2.56 5.55
C ILE A 116 -3.36 2.70 6.09
N ASP A 117 -2.61 3.67 5.57
CA ASP A 117 -1.23 3.94 5.96
C ASP A 117 -1.10 4.29 7.45
N LEU A 118 -1.99 5.17 7.94
CA LEU A 118 -1.92 5.73 9.28
C LEU A 118 -2.70 4.92 10.33
N GLY A 119 -3.55 3.98 9.92
CA GLY A 119 -4.46 3.27 10.82
C GLY A 119 -4.80 1.83 10.47
N GLY A 120 -4.78 1.46 9.18
CA GLY A 120 -5.10 0.10 8.73
C GLY A 120 -3.93 -0.89 8.80
N LEU A 121 -2.69 -0.37 8.75
CA LEU A 121 -1.45 -1.16 8.77
C LEU A 121 -0.70 -1.08 10.11
N THR A 122 -1.33 -0.47 11.11
CA THR A 122 -0.68 -0.13 12.38
C THR A 122 -0.13 -1.35 13.11
N GLY A 123 1.10 -1.20 13.59
CA GLY A 123 1.75 -2.17 14.45
C GLY A 123 1.04 -2.36 15.80
N THR A 124 1.41 -3.41 16.51
CA THR A 124 0.84 -3.73 17.85
C THR A 124 1.89 -3.71 18.95
N ASP A 125 3.16 -3.52 18.60
CA ASP A 125 4.26 -3.52 19.54
C ASP A 125 4.47 -2.13 20.16
N PHE A 126 3.60 -1.80 21.12
CA PHE A 126 3.62 -0.54 21.86
C PHE A 126 4.94 -0.23 22.60
N GLN A 127 5.86 -1.19 22.70
CA GLN A 127 7.14 -1.01 23.39
C GLN A 127 8.25 -0.49 22.46
N ASN A 128 8.09 -0.60 21.15
CA ASN A 128 9.12 -0.26 20.17
C ASN A 128 8.59 0.77 19.18
N ILE A 129 8.73 2.05 19.54
CA ILE A 129 8.39 3.18 18.66
C ILE A 129 9.53 3.41 17.67
N SER A 130 9.18 3.54 16.39
CA SER A 130 10.12 3.86 15.32
C SER A 130 10.44 5.35 15.26
N ASP A 131 11.49 5.72 14.53
CA ASP A 131 11.82 7.13 14.29
C ASP A 131 10.82 7.85 13.36
N PHE A 132 9.95 7.10 12.66
CA PHE A 132 8.94 7.67 11.75
C PHE A 132 7.70 8.12 12.53
N HIS A 133 7.19 9.31 12.21
CA HIS A 133 6.03 9.89 12.89
C HIS A 133 5.27 10.87 11.96
N ASP A 134 3.97 11.03 12.21
CA ASP A 134 3.15 12.10 11.61
C ASP A 134 2.65 13.03 12.72
N GLY A 135 3.31 14.17 12.91
CA GLY A 135 3.02 15.06 14.03
C GLY A 135 3.18 14.35 15.38
N ALA A 136 2.05 14.08 16.05
CA ALA A 136 1.99 13.34 17.32
C ALA A 136 1.62 11.86 17.16
N LEU A 137 1.37 11.39 15.93
CA LEU A 137 1.11 9.98 15.63
C LEU A 137 2.43 9.22 15.57
N GLU A 138 2.56 8.21 16.43
CA GLU A 138 3.71 7.32 16.51
C GLU A 138 3.50 6.08 15.64
N PHE A 139 4.56 5.63 14.98
CA PHE A 139 4.59 4.34 14.28
C PHE A 139 5.44 3.36 15.08
N TYR A 140 4.93 2.15 15.30
CA TYR A 140 5.68 1.07 15.96
C TYR A 140 6.59 0.35 14.95
N GLU A 141 7.69 -0.25 15.42
CA GLU A 141 8.65 -0.92 14.52
C GLU A 141 8.06 -2.12 13.76
N ASP A 142 6.96 -2.69 14.25
CA ASP A 142 6.21 -3.75 13.58
C ASP A 142 5.11 -3.24 12.61
N ASP A 143 4.96 -1.92 12.48
CA ASP A 143 4.05 -1.29 11.53
C ASP A 143 4.49 -1.56 10.07
N LEU A 144 3.56 -2.09 9.26
CA LEU A 144 3.86 -2.50 7.90
C LEU A 144 4.20 -1.32 6.98
N SER A 145 3.67 -0.13 7.25
CA SER A 145 3.95 1.07 6.45
C SER A 145 5.44 1.44 6.48
N LEU A 146 6.16 1.09 7.55
CA LEU A 146 7.62 1.31 7.62
C LEU A 146 8.39 0.54 6.55
N LEU A 147 7.91 -0.62 6.10
CA LEU A 147 8.53 -1.36 5.00
C LEU A 147 8.46 -0.56 3.69
N PHE A 148 7.38 0.19 3.49
CA PHE A 148 7.21 1.07 2.34
C PHE A 148 8.08 2.33 2.47
N TYR A 149 8.01 3.03 3.61
CA TYR A 149 8.77 4.27 3.82
C TYR A 149 10.27 4.04 3.64
N LYS A 150 10.81 2.95 4.23
CA LYS A 150 12.23 2.59 4.16
C LYS A 150 12.73 2.33 2.72
N ILE A 151 11.88 2.30 1.68
CA ILE A 151 12.32 2.20 0.28
C ILE A 151 12.97 3.51 -0.20
N SER A 152 12.30 4.64 0.01
CA SER A 152 12.69 5.94 -0.56
C SER A 152 12.92 7.03 0.49
N TRP A 153 12.55 6.78 1.75
CA TRP A 153 12.51 7.78 2.81
C TRP A 153 13.39 7.41 4.00
N THR A 154 13.94 8.45 4.61
CA THR A 154 14.36 8.48 6.01
C THR A 154 13.24 9.13 6.82
N PRO A 155 13.26 9.09 8.16
CA PRO A 155 12.21 9.70 8.97
C PRO A 155 11.95 11.19 8.70
N ARG A 156 12.94 11.93 8.17
CA ARG A 156 12.85 13.39 8.00
C ARG A 156 12.97 13.88 6.56
N SER A 157 13.31 13.00 5.62
CA SER A 157 13.59 13.41 4.25
C SER A 157 13.66 12.23 3.30
N VAL A 158 13.57 12.53 2.00
CA VAL A 158 13.91 11.59 0.93
C VAL A 158 15.36 11.09 1.13
N LYS A 159 15.59 9.80 0.95
CA LYS A 159 16.95 9.22 0.97
C LYS A 159 17.84 9.84 -0.10
N ALA A 160 19.12 10.03 0.22
CA ALA A 160 20.09 10.65 -0.68
C ALA A 160 20.29 9.88 -2.00
N ASP A 161 19.98 8.58 -2.03
CA ASP A 161 20.06 7.72 -3.20
C ASP A 161 18.74 7.63 -4.00
N SER A 162 17.68 8.33 -3.57
CA SER A 162 16.42 8.41 -4.30
C SER A 162 16.44 9.54 -5.32
N GLN A 163 15.88 9.27 -6.50
CA GLN A 163 15.72 10.23 -7.60
C GLN A 163 14.25 10.52 -7.87
N THR A 164 13.96 11.58 -8.63
CA THR A 164 12.57 11.95 -8.98
C THR A 164 11.80 10.79 -9.65
N LEU A 165 12.47 9.98 -10.48
CA LEU A 165 11.83 8.86 -11.17
C LEU A 165 11.60 7.61 -10.31
N ASP A 166 12.07 7.62 -9.05
CA ASP A 166 11.78 6.58 -8.04
C ASP A 166 10.41 6.79 -7.35
N PHE A 167 9.68 7.83 -7.75
CA PHE A 167 8.34 8.16 -7.29
C PHE A 167 7.35 8.00 -8.45
N VAL A 168 6.11 7.65 -8.11
CA VAL A 168 5.04 7.38 -9.09
C VAL A 168 4.50 8.67 -9.72
N SER A 169 4.58 9.78 -8.99
CA SER A 169 4.15 11.11 -9.41
C SER A 169 5.04 12.19 -8.83
N GLY A 170 4.82 13.43 -9.25
CA GLY A 170 5.44 14.60 -8.62
C GLY A 170 4.97 14.80 -7.18
N TYR A 171 3.68 14.56 -6.91
CA TYR A 171 3.08 14.73 -5.59
C TYR A 171 3.56 13.67 -4.59
N ALA A 172 3.77 12.43 -5.06
CA ALA A 172 4.39 11.35 -4.28
C ALA A 172 5.80 11.68 -3.73
N LYS A 173 6.46 12.72 -4.23
CA LYS A 173 7.79 13.16 -3.74
C LYS A 173 7.69 14.16 -2.58
N TYR A 174 6.49 14.63 -2.24
CA TYR A 174 6.30 15.66 -1.24
C TYR A 174 6.68 15.15 0.16
N ASP A 175 6.08 14.04 0.57
CA ASP A 175 6.44 13.28 1.77
C ASP A 175 6.13 11.79 1.60
N MET A 176 6.43 10.99 2.63
CA MET A 176 6.27 9.53 2.61
C MET A 176 4.81 9.06 2.63
N PHE A 177 3.92 9.87 3.20
CA PHE A 177 2.49 9.57 3.29
C PHE A 177 1.82 9.79 1.94
N GLU A 178 2.20 10.88 1.25
CA GLU A 178 1.81 11.15 -0.13
C GLU A 178 2.39 10.11 -1.10
N ASP A 179 3.64 9.67 -0.90
CA ASP A 179 4.22 8.57 -1.67
C ASP A 179 3.40 7.29 -1.56
N PHE A 180 2.95 6.97 -0.33
CA PHE A 180 2.09 5.82 -0.08
C PHE A 180 0.74 5.99 -0.79
N ALA A 181 0.03 7.09 -0.56
CA ALA A 181 -1.30 7.34 -1.09
C ALA A 181 -1.33 7.37 -2.63
N GLU A 182 -0.41 8.10 -3.26
CA GLU A 182 -0.29 8.15 -4.72
C GLU A 182 0.06 6.78 -5.32
N SER A 183 0.95 6.03 -4.67
CA SER A 183 1.32 4.70 -5.15
C SER A 183 0.18 3.68 -4.95
N PHE A 184 -0.63 3.84 -3.91
CA PHE A 184 -1.81 3.02 -3.64
C PHE A 184 -2.87 3.21 -4.73
N VAL A 185 -3.19 4.46 -5.09
CA VAL A 185 -4.09 4.78 -6.21
C VAL A 185 -3.56 4.19 -7.50
N LEU A 186 -2.26 4.38 -7.77
CA LEU A 186 -1.64 3.85 -8.99
C LEU A 186 -1.76 2.32 -9.04
N TYR A 187 -1.60 1.65 -7.91
CA TYR A 187 -1.72 0.19 -7.82
C TYR A 187 -3.13 -0.31 -8.16
N ILE A 188 -4.18 0.35 -7.66
CA ILE A 188 -5.56 -0.08 -7.86
C ILE A 188 -6.10 0.35 -9.23
N ASN A 189 -5.95 1.63 -9.60
CA ASN A 189 -6.63 2.22 -10.77
C ASN A 189 -5.79 2.18 -12.05
N HIS A 190 -4.47 2.13 -11.93
CA HIS A 190 -3.54 2.17 -13.05
C HIS A 190 -2.48 1.06 -12.94
N GLY A 191 -2.89 -0.13 -12.49
CA GLY A 191 -1.97 -1.20 -12.14
C GLY A 191 -1.07 -1.66 -13.29
N LYS A 192 -1.52 -1.53 -14.56
CA LYS A 192 -0.65 -1.76 -15.73
C LYS A 192 0.50 -0.76 -15.80
N TYR A 193 0.22 0.52 -15.54
CA TYR A 193 1.24 1.57 -15.51
C TYR A 193 2.23 1.34 -14.37
N PHE A 194 1.74 1.07 -13.14
CA PHE A 194 2.64 0.80 -12.02
C PHE A 194 3.52 -0.44 -12.29
N LYS A 195 2.94 -1.50 -12.86
CA LYS A 195 3.69 -2.69 -13.23
C LYS A 195 4.78 -2.39 -14.26
N ALA A 196 4.51 -1.55 -15.26
CA ALA A 196 5.50 -1.12 -16.24
C ALA A 196 6.64 -0.32 -15.58
N LEU A 197 6.31 0.63 -14.70
CA LEU A 197 7.31 1.38 -13.92
C LEU A 197 8.17 0.46 -13.04
N ALA A 198 7.55 -0.53 -12.40
CA ALA A 198 8.23 -1.50 -11.53
C ALA A 198 9.22 -2.40 -12.29
N LEU A 199 9.01 -2.67 -13.58
CA LEU A 199 9.97 -3.43 -14.38
C LEU A 199 11.28 -2.65 -14.58
N GLU A 200 11.16 -1.34 -14.81
CA GLU A 200 12.28 -0.45 -15.14
C GLU A 200 13.01 0.11 -13.91
N ASN A 201 12.32 0.26 -12.77
CA ASN A 201 12.86 0.95 -11.60
C ASN A 201 12.84 0.06 -10.35
N LYS A 202 14.01 -0.13 -9.71
CA LYS A 202 14.14 -1.00 -8.52
C LYS A 202 13.32 -0.51 -7.32
N LYS A 203 13.28 0.79 -7.03
CA LYS A 203 12.51 1.33 -5.90
C LYS A 203 11.01 1.20 -6.15
N LEU A 204 10.54 1.55 -7.36
CA LEU A 204 9.13 1.35 -7.74
C LEU A 204 8.74 -0.13 -7.76
N ARG A 205 9.66 -1.04 -8.12
CA ARG A 205 9.46 -2.49 -7.98
C ARG A 205 9.20 -2.90 -6.55
N ASN A 206 9.99 -2.40 -5.61
CA ASN A 206 9.81 -2.70 -4.19
C ASN A 206 8.47 -2.17 -3.67
N LYS A 207 8.07 -0.96 -4.09
CA LYS A 207 6.76 -0.38 -3.76
C LYS A 207 5.61 -1.22 -4.32
N TYR A 208 5.72 -1.64 -5.59
CA TYR A 208 4.74 -2.52 -6.22
C TYR A 208 4.62 -3.86 -5.48
N VAL A 209 5.77 -4.47 -5.13
CA VAL A 209 5.83 -5.72 -4.36
C VAL A 209 5.23 -5.55 -2.97
N PHE A 210 5.46 -4.41 -2.32
CA PHE A 210 4.84 -4.08 -1.04
C PHE A 210 3.32 -4.15 -1.14
N PHE A 211 2.71 -3.39 -2.05
CA PHE A 211 1.25 -3.44 -2.23
C PHE A 211 0.77 -4.83 -2.59
N LYS A 212 1.45 -5.51 -3.51
CA LYS A 212 1.06 -6.86 -3.92
C LYS A 212 0.96 -7.81 -2.75
N TYR A 213 2.01 -7.95 -1.93
CA TYR A 213 2.07 -9.04 -0.95
C TYR A 213 1.65 -8.65 0.46
N TYR A 214 1.90 -7.41 0.88
CA TYR A 214 1.60 -6.96 2.24
C TYR A 214 0.22 -6.33 2.36
N VAL A 215 -0.24 -5.61 1.33
CA VAL A 215 -1.54 -4.93 1.34
C VAL A 215 -2.64 -5.78 0.69
N PHE A 216 -2.36 -6.33 -0.49
CA PHE A 216 -3.36 -7.03 -1.33
C PHE A 216 -3.20 -8.55 -1.38
N LYS A 217 -2.35 -9.13 -0.52
CA LYS A 217 -2.21 -10.59 -0.33
C LYS A 217 -2.07 -11.40 -1.62
N GLY A 218 -1.30 -10.87 -2.57
CA GLY A 218 -1.00 -11.46 -3.87
C GLY A 218 -1.86 -10.96 -5.03
N LYS A 219 -2.97 -10.23 -4.78
CA LYS A 219 -3.84 -9.69 -5.83
C LYS A 219 -3.14 -8.57 -6.60
N GLU A 220 -3.08 -8.71 -7.91
CA GLU A 220 -2.63 -7.69 -8.87
C GLU A 220 -3.82 -7.08 -9.60
N PHE A 221 -3.72 -5.79 -9.93
CA PHE A 221 -4.72 -5.09 -10.74
C PHE A 221 -4.17 -4.84 -12.15
N ASN A 222 -4.92 -5.26 -13.17
CA ASN A 222 -4.62 -4.99 -14.58
C ASN A 222 -5.50 -3.84 -15.11
N THR A 223 -5.57 -2.75 -14.35
CA THR A 223 -6.38 -1.56 -14.61
C THR A 223 -5.57 -0.47 -15.31
N GLY A 224 -6.28 0.47 -15.95
CA GLY A 224 -5.69 1.58 -16.70
C GLY A 224 -4.97 1.17 -17.99
N SER A 225 -4.23 2.12 -18.55
CA SER A 225 -3.35 1.99 -19.71
C SER A 225 -1.89 2.25 -19.30
N ILE A 226 -0.95 1.90 -20.18
CA ILE A 226 0.47 2.23 -20.01
C ILE A 226 0.71 3.49 -20.86
N PRO A 227 1.27 4.59 -20.29
CA PRO A 227 1.57 5.78 -21.07
C PRO A 227 2.73 5.52 -22.04
N GLU A 228 2.79 6.28 -23.12
CA GLU A 228 3.81 6.12 -24.17
C GLU A 228 5.25 6.34 -23.65
N ASN A 229 5.40 7.21 -22.64
CA ASN A 229 6.71 7.54 -22.07
C ASN A 229 6.75 7.33 -20.55
N LEU A 230 7.44 6.27 -20.13
CA LEU A 230 7.65 5.91 -18.72
C LEU A 230 8.72 6.76 -18.00
N PHE A 231 9.30 7.78 -18.64
CA PHE A 231 10.28 8.70 -18.04
C PHE A 231 9.70 10.08 -17.75
N VAL A 232 8.43 10.30 -18.06
CA VAL A 232 7.68 11.49 -17.65
C VAL A 232 6.69 11.08 -16.55
N ARG A 233 6.64 11.85 -15.46
CA ARG A 233 5.72 11.62 -14.35
C ARG A 233 4.64 12.68 -14.37
N ASN A 234 3.38 12.25 -14.29
CA ASN A 234 2.30 13.16 -14.00
C ASN A 234 2.47 13.71 -12.58
N TRP A 235 2.00 14.94 -12.37
CA TRP A 235 2.09 15.56 -11.05
C TRP A 235 1.23 14.81 -10.02
N ASP A 236 0.03 14.39 -10.41
CA ASP A 236 -1.02 13.84 -9.54
C ASP A 236 -1.61 12.58 -10.23
N ILE A 237 -1.58 11.42 -9.56
CA ILE A 237 -2.08 10.15 -10.09
C ILE A 237 -3.61 10.12 -10.19
N THR A 238 -4.33 10.96 -9.44
CA THR A 238 -5.79 10.98 -9.48
C THR A 238 -6.36 11.49 -10.81
N ARG A 239 -5.51 12.03 -11.69
CA ARG A 239 -5.86 12.69 -12.97
C ARG A 239 -5.43 11.94 -14.24
N LEU A 240 -5.18 10.64 -14.14
CA LEU A 240 -4.66 9.81 -15.25
C LEU A 240 -5.72 9.27 -16.20
#